data_AF-A0A3D5K2N5-F1
#
_entry.id   AF-A0A3D5K2N5-F1
#
_cell.length_a   1.000
_cell.length_b   1.000
_cell.length_c   1.000
_cell.angle_alpha   90.00
_cell.angle_beta   90.00
_cell.angle_gamma   90.00
#
_symmetry.space_group_name_H-M   'P 1'
#
loop_
_entity.id
_entity.type
_entity.pdbx_description
1 polymer ?
#
loop_
_entity_poly.entity_id
_entity_poly.type
_entity_poly.pdbx_seq_one_letter_code
_entity_poly.pdbx_strand_id
1 'polypeptide(L)' 'MVATDRRIDLPGGSFLMGNEDEDAYPADGEGPVRSVHLSPFAISSTSVTTAEFATFVDVTGHRT' A
#
# COMPACT_ATOMS: atom_id res chain seq x y z
N MET A 1 -25.18 4.71 -1.79
CA MET A 1 -24.41 3.55 -1.33
C MET A 1 -22.99 4.02 -1.11
N VAL A 2 -22.57 4.18 0.14
CA VAL A 2 -21.17 4.53 0.45
C VAL A 2 -20.36 3.26 0.18
N ALA A 3 -19.36 3.34 -0.71
CA ALA A 3 -18.40 2.27 -0.90
C ALA A 3 -17.70 2.02 0.44
N THR A 4 -18.02 0.91 1.09
CA THR A 4 -17.37 0.53 2.33
C THR A 4 -15.96 0.08 1.98
N ASP A 5 -14.98 0.96 2.23
CA ASP A 5 -13.55 0.67 2.10
C ASP A 5 -13.25 -0.64 2.84
N ARG A 6 -12.96 -1.70 2.08
CA ARG A 6 -12.61 -3.03 2.62
C ARG A 6 -11.16 -3.02 3.05
N ARG A 7 -10.87 -2.29 4.12
CA ARG A 7 -9.58 -2.38 4.81
C ARG A 7 -9.51 -3.67 5.58
N ILE A 8 -8.35 -4.31 5.49
CA ILE A 8 -8.00 -5.52 6.23
C ILE A 8 -7.05 -5.10 7.34
N ASP A 9 -7.40 -5.44 8.58
CA ASP A 9 -6.53 -5.27 9.72
C ASP A 9 -5.45 -6.36 9.71
N LEU A 10 -4.19 -5.92 9.68
CA LEU A 10 -3.03 -6.77 9.77
C LEU A 10 -2.39 -6.60 11.17
N PRO A 11 -2.04 -7.71 11.85
CA PRO A 11 -1.51 -7.64 13.21
C PRO A 11 -0.08 -7.07 13.29
N GLY A 12 0.55 -6.78 12.15
CA GLY A 12 1.97 -6.45 12.09
C GLY A 12 2.85 -7.68 12.37
N GLY A 13 4.05 -7.44 12.88
CA GLY A 13 5.07 -8.47 13.12
C GLY A 13 6.34 -8.23 12.31
N SER A 14 7.19 -9.24 12.27
CA SER A 14 8.47 -9.18 11.56
C SER A 14 8.44 -9.99 10.27
N PHE A 15 9.02 -9.46 9.21
CA PHE A 15 9.19 -10.14 7.93
C PHE A 15 10.53 -9.75 7.29
N LEU A 16 10.92 -10.47 6.22
CA LEU A 16 12.08 -10.14 5.40
C LEU A 16 11.63 -9.25 4.24
N MET A 17 12.17 -8.03 4.17
CA MET A 17 11.86 -7.05 3.14
C MET A 17 13.06 -6.82 2.24
N GLY A 18 12.81 -6.74 0.93
CA GLY A 18 13.81 -6.45 -0.09
C GLY A 18 13.89 -7.56 -1.14
N ASN A 19 14.78 -7.38 -2.11
CA ASN A 19 15.03 -8.32 -3.20
C ASN A 19 16.54 -8.57 -3.34
N GLU A 20 16.94 -9.83 -3.58
CA GLU A 20 18.32 -10.22 -3.90
C GLU A 20 18.42 -11.01 -5.23
N ASP A 21 17.39 -10.92 -6.09
CA ASP A 21 17.42 -11.54 -7.40
C ASP A 21 18.57 -10.98 -8.26
N GLU A 22 19.20 -11.85 -9.06
CA GLU A 22 20.29 -11.48 -9.96
C GLU A 22 19.82 -10.53 -11.07
N ASP A 23 18.53 -10.60 -11.44
CA ASP A 23 17.92 -9.73 -12.45
C ASP A 23 17.48 -8.37 -11.87
N ALA A 24 17.68 -8.11 -10.57
CA ALA A 24 17.30 -6.85 -9.95
C ALA A 24 18.12 -5.67 -10.51
N TYR A 25 17.45 -4.56 -10.81
CA TYR A 25 18.13 -3.35 -11.27
C TYR A 25 18.82 -2.65 -10.08
N PRO A 26 20.17 -2.49 -10.09
CA PRO A 26 20.87 -1.93 -8.93
C PRO A 26 20.46 -0.49 -8.59
N ALA A 27 19.99 0.26 -9.58
CA ALA A 27 19.54 1.64 -9.41
C ALA A 27 18.23 1.77 -8.62
N ASP A 28 17.42 0.71 -8.55
CA ASP A 28 16.12 0.72 -7.87
C ASP A 28 16.27 0.52 -6.35
N GLY A 29 17.43 0.04 -5.88
CA GLY A 29 17.75 -0.07 -4.46
C GLY A 29 16.85 -1.05 -3.70
N GLU A 30 16.40 -2.12 -4.36
CA GLU A 30 15.45 -3.09 -3.79
C GLU A 30 16.04 -3.94 -2.67
N GLY A 31 17.35 -4.19 -2.69
CA GLY A 31 18.08 -4.92 -1.66
C GLY A 31 18.73 -4.04 -0.58
N PRO A 32 19.48 -4.64 0.36
CA PRO A 32 19.51 -6.08 0.64
C PRO A 32 18.21 -6.54 1.29
N VAL A 33 18.00 -7.86 1.30
CA VAL A 33 16.95 -8.45 2.12
C VAL A 33 17.29 -8.23 3.60
N ARG A 34 16.35 -7.65 4.36
CA ARG A 34 16.55 -7.32 5.79
C ARG A 34 15.29 -7.55 6.61
N SER A 35 15.47 -7.87 7.89
CA SER A 35 14.34 -8.00 8.81
C SER A 35 13.73 -6.62 9.12
N VAL A 36 12.42 -6.49 8.92
CA VAL A 36 11.64 -5.29 9.25
C VAL A 36 10.52 -5.68 10.21
N HIS A 37 10.34 -4.90 11.27
CA HIS A 37 9.23 -5.03 12.21
C HIS A 37 8.22 -3.90 12.00
N LEU A 38 6.94 -4.25 11.85
CA LEU A 38 5.85 -3.30 11.73
C LEU A 38 4.87 -3.48 12.90
N SER A 39 4.39 -2.36 13.44
CA SER A 39 3.23 -2.34 14.32
C SER A 39 1.94 -2.71 13.56
N PRO A 40 0.86 -3.11 14.24
CA PRO A 40 -0.43 -3.38 13.59
C PRO A 40 -0.91 -2.21 12.73
N PHE A 41 -1.50 -2.50 11.58
CA PHE A 41 -2.02 -1.49 10.65
C PHE A 41 -3.14 -2.06 9.77
N ALA A 42 -3.93 -1.19 9.15
CA ALA A 42 -4.98 -1.59 8.21
C ALA A 42 -4.64 -1.15 6.78
N ILE A 43 -4.86 -2.02 5.80
CA ILE A 43 -4.63 -1.73 4.38
C ILE A 43 -5.86 -2.09 3.52
N SER A 44 -6.21 -1.24 2.55
CA SER A 44 -7.30 -1.55 1.62
C SER A 44 -6.95 -2.76 0.76
N SER A 45 -7.91 -3.68 0.56
CA SER A 45 -7.70 -4.89 -0.24
C SER A 45 -7.56 -4.64 -1.74
N THR A 46 -7.94 -3.44 -2.19
CA THR A 46 -7.85 -2.99 -3.58
C THR A 46 -7.26 -1.59 -3.62
N SER A 47 -6.68 -1.22 -4.77
CA SER A 47 -6.36 0.18 -5.06
C SER A 47 -7.63 1.04 -5.03
N VAL A 48 -7.46 2.34 -4.76
CA VAL A 48 -8.55 3.31 -4.88
C VAL A 48 -9.11 3.28 -6.30
N THR A 49 -10.41 3.11 -6.40
CA THR A 49 -11.12 3.06 -7.68
C THR A 49 -11.41 4.47 -8.20
N THR A 50 -11.60 4.59 -9.51
CA THR A 50 -12.05 5.84 -10.14
C THR A 50 -13.35 6.36 -9.52
N ALA A 51 -14.27 5.48 -9.11
CA ALA A 51 -15.54 5.89 -8.51
C ALA A 51 -15.36 6.47 -7.10
N GLU A 52 -14.47 5.88 -6.29
CA GLU A 52 -14.12 6.41 -4.96
C GLU A 52 -13.42 7.76 -5.08
N PHE A 53 -12.46 7.88 -6.01
CA PHE A 53 -11.76 9.14 -6.23
C PHE A 53 -12.67 10.23 -6.79
N ALA A 54 -13.59 9.90 -7.71
CA ALA A 54 -14.60 10.85 -8.21
C ALA A 54 -15.48 11.37 -7.06
N THR A 55 -15.92 10.48 -6.17
CA THR A 55 -16.69 10.88 -4.98
C THR A 55 -15.90 11.85 -4.11
N PHE A 56 -14.61 11.60 -3.90
CA PHE A 56 -13.72 12.50 -3.18
C PHE A 56 -13.64 13.89 -3.86
N VAL A 57 -13.40 13.93 -5.17
CA VAL A 57 -13.32 15.19 -5.93
C VAL A 57 -14.63 15.97 -5.88
N ASP A 58 -15.77 15.30 -6.04
CA ASP A 58 -17.10 15.94 -6.00
C ASP A 58 -17.38 16.58 -4.64
N VAL A 59 -16.93 15.95 -3.55
CA VAL A 59 -17.13 16.44 -2.19
C VAL A 59 -16.17 17.57 -1.83
N THR A 60 -14.92 17.49 -2.26
CA THR A 60 -13.87 18.42 -1.78
C THR A 60 -13.46 19.48 -2.80
N GLY A 61 -13.87 19.33 -4.07
CA GLY A 61 -13.38 20.16 -5.18
C GLY A 61 -11.88 19.98 -5.47
N HIS A 62 -11.31 18.82 -5.13
CA HIS A 62 -9.86 18.59 -5.26
C HIS A 62 -9.39 18.66 -6.72
N ARG A 63 -8.19 19.22 -6.93
CA ARG A 63 -7.48 19.31 -8.21
C ARG A 63 -6.04 18.84 -8.04
N THR A 64 -5.62 17.93 -8.91
CA THR A 64 -4.25 17.39 -9.01
C THR A 64 -3.43 18.14 -10.04
#